data_AF-A0A5B7AWC5-F1
#
_entry.id   AF-A0A5B7AWC5-F1
#
_cell.length_a   1.000
_cell.length_b   1.000
_cell.length_c   1.000
_cell.angle_alpha   90.00
_cell.angle_beta   90.00
_cell.angle_gamma   90.00
#
_symmetry.space_group_name_H-M   'P 1'
#
loop_
_entity.id
_entity.type
_entity.pdbx_description
1 polymer ?
#
loop_
_entity_poly.entity_id
_entity_poly.type
_entity_poly.pdbx_seq_one_letter_code
_entity_poly.pdbx_strand_id
1 'polypeptide(L)'
;AAAKKKPEKVMNPLFEKRPKQFGIGGALPPKKDLHRFVKWPQVVRIQRKRRILKQRLKVPPALNQFTKTLDKNLATSLFKMLLKYRPEDKAAKNERLLKRAQAESEGKTVEAKKPIVVKYGLNHVTYLIEQN
;
A
#
# COMPACT_ATOMS: atom_id res chain seq x y z
N ALA A 1 29.85 -50.72 -5.01
CA ALA A 1 28.61 -49.91 -4.96
C ALA A 1 27.88 -50.20 -3.66
N ALA A 2 27.99 -49.30 -2.67
CA ALA A 2 27.37 -49.51 -1.35
C ALA A 2 25.86 -49.27 -1.43
N ALA A 3 25.08 -50.32 -1.22
CA ALA A 3 23.62 -50.24 -1.13
C ALA A 3 23.24 -49.42 0.12
N LYS A 4 22.60 -48.26 -0.10
CA LYS A 4 22.04 -47.45 1.00
C LYS A 4 20.97 -48.28 1.74
N LYS A 5 21.22 -48.60 3.01
CA LYS A 5 20.24 -49.24 3.91
C LYS A 5 18.96 -48.39 3.93
N LYS A 6 17.84 -49.00 3.55
CA LYS A 6 16.51 -48.40 3.73
C LYS A 6 16.22 -48.38 5.24
N PRO A 7 15.89 -47.22 5.83
CA PRO A 7 15.53 -47.17 7.24
C PRO A 7 14.23 -47.95 7.47
N GLU A 8 14.27 -48.94 8.35
CA GLU A 8 13.07 -49.64 8.83
C GLU A 8 12.20 -48.66 9.60
N LYS A 9 10.95 -48.49 9.14
CA LYS A 9 9.96 -47.65 9.82
C LYS A 9 9.47 -48.40 11.05
N VAL A 10 9.95 -48.03 12.22
CA VAL A 10 9.41 -48.47 13.52
C VAL A 10 7.92 -48.07 13.57
N MET A 11 7.03 -49.03 13.35
CA MET A 11 5.59 -48.82 13.54
C MET A 11 5.25 -49.20 14.99
N ASN A 12 4.65 -48.25 15.71
CA ASN A 12 4.20 -48.45 17.08
C ASN A 12 3.05 -49.49 17.09
N PRO A 13 3.19 -50.65 17.73
CA PRO A 13 2.20 -51.72 17.71
C PRO A 13 0.91 -51.38 18.48
N LEU A 14 0.89 -50.30 19.27
CA LEU A 14 -0.29 -49.87 20.02
C LEU A 14 -1.33 -49.15 19.14
N PHE A 15 -1.00 -48.71 17.93
CA PHE A 15 -1.90 -47.91 17.08
C PHE A 15 -1.92 -48.38 15.61
N GLU A 16 -3.11 -48.70 15.11
CA GLU A 16 -3.35 -49.02 13.71
C GLU A 16 -3.50 -47.75 12.84
N LYS A 17 -3.11 -47.83 11.56
CA LYS A 17 -3.34 -46.74 10.58
C LYS A 17 -4.81 -46.70 10.17
N ARG A 18 -5.43 -45.52 10.26
CA ARG A 18 -6.79 -45.26 9.78
C ARG A 18 -6.78 -44.27 8.59
N PRO A 19 -6.42 -44.73 7.37
CA PRO A 19 -6.37 -43.85 6.21
C PRO A 19 -7.79 -43.41 5.83
N LYS A 20 -7.96 -42.11 5.57
CA LYS A 20 -9.20 -41.57 5.02
C LYS A 20 -9.11 -41.59 3.50
N GLN A 21 -10.08 -42.22 2.84
CA GLN A 21 -10.19 -42.17 1.38
C GLN A 21 -10.90 -40.87 0.98
N PHE A 22 -10.12 -39.89 0.53
CA PHE A 22 -10.65 -38.65 -0.01
C PHE A 22 -11.05 -38.84 -1.48
N GLY A 23 -12.22 -38.37 -1.87
CA GLY A 23 -12.75 -38.56 -3.21
C GLY A 23 -14.26 -38.31 -3.26
N ILE A 24 -14.85 -38.43 -4.44
CA ILE A 24 -16.30 -38.32 -4.60
C ILE A 24 -16.94 -39.55 -3.93
N GLY A 25 -17.89 -39.33 -3.02
CA GLY A 25 -18.53 -40.41 -2.25
C GLY A 25 -17.69 -41.00 -1.11
N GLY A 26 -16.50 -40.45 -0.84
CA GLY A 26 -15.62 -40.88 0.25
C GLY A 26 -15.71 -40.00 1.51
N ALA A 27 -14.62 -39.99 2.28
CA ALA A 27 -14.51 -39.15 3.48
C ALA A 27 -14.52 -37.64 3.14
N LEU A 28 -14.99 -36.83 4.09
CA LEU A 28 -14.97 -35.36 4.00
C LEU A 28 -13.58 -34.86 3.57
N PRO A 29 -13.51 -33.97 2.55
CA PRO A 29 -12.24 -33.48 2.08
C PRO A 29 -11.53 -32.67 3.17
N PRO A 30 -10.19 -32.65 3.18
CA PRO A 30 -9.46 -31.74 4.05
C PRO A 30 -9.84 -30.29 3.72
N LYS A 31 -9.66 -29.37 4.67
CA LYS A 31 -9.86 -27.93 4.44
C LYS A 31 -8.97 -27.49 3.27
N LYS A 32 -9.59 -26.97 2.21
CA LYS A 32 -8.91 -26.41 1.03
C LYS A 32 -9.03 -24.90 1.05
N ASP A 33 -8.09 -24.20 0.40
CA ASP A 33 -8.22 -22.77 0.19
C ASP A 33 -9.41 -22.47 -0.75
N LEU A 34 -10.44 -21.84 -0.20
CA LEU A 34 -11.62 -21.42 -0.92
C LEU A 34 -11.57 -19.95 -1.35
N HIS A 35 -10.47 -19.23 -1.11
CA HIS A 35 -10.35 -17.79 -1.39
C HIS A 35 -10.76 -17.41 -2.83
N ARG A 36 -10.50 -18.27 -3.82
CA ARG A 36 -10.94 -18.03 -5.21
C ARG A 36 -12.42 -18.34 -5.46
N PHE A 37 -12.99 -19.31 -4.75
CA PHE A 37 -14.31 -19.89 -5.01
C PHE A 37 -15.42 -19.31 -4.12
N VAL A 38 -15.05 -18.62 -3.04
CA VAL A 38 -15.99 -17.91 -2.17
C VAL A 38 -16.71 -16.81 -2.96
N LYS A 39 -18.02 -16.69 -2.74
CA LYS A 39 -18.81 -15.57 -3.24
C LYS A 39 -18.44 -14.30 -2.48
N TRP A 40 -17.54 -13.51 -3.08
CA TRP A 40 -17.07 -12.26 -2.50
C TRP A 40 -18.17 -11.17 -2.44
N PRO A 41 -18.12 -10.27 -1.44
CA PRO A 41 -18.94 -9.07 -1.40
C PRO A 41 -18.87 -8.27 -2.71
N GLN A 42 -19.96 -7.57 -3.04
CA GLN A 42 -20.09 -6.84 -4.31
C GLN A 42 -18.94 -5.86 -4.56
N VAL A 43 -18.52 -5.12 -3.54
CA VAL A 43 -17.41 -4.15 -3.63
C VAL A 43 -16.10 -4.79 -4.09
N VAL A 44 -15.77 -5.97 -3.55
CA VAL A 44 -14.55 -6.71 -3.92
C VAL A 44 -14.65 -7.22 -5.35
N ARG A 45 -15.83 -7.73 -5.76
CA ARG A 45 -16.06 -8.19 -7.13
C ARG A 45 -15.88 -7.06 -8.14
N ILE A 46 -16.45 -5.88 -7.86
CA ILE A 46 -16.35 -4.71 -8.75
C ILE A 46 -14.91 -4.21 -8.84
N GLN A 47 -14.19 -4.08 -7.72
CA GLN A 47 -12.78 -3.67 -7.71
C GLN A 47 -11.89 -4.62 -8.53
N ARG A 48 -12.05 -5.94 -8.37
CA ARG A 48 -11.31 -6.95 -9.14
C ARG A 48 -11.65 -6.90 -10.63
N LYS A 49 -12.95 -6.83 -10.98
CA LYS A 49 -13.39 -6.72 -12.38
C LYS A 49 -12.89 -5.44 -13.06
N ARG A 50 -12.91 -4.30 -12.35
CA ARG A 50 -12.39 -3.02 -12.86
C ARG A 50 -10.92 -3.12 -13.26
N ARG A 51 -10.08 -3.79 -12.45
CA ARG A 51 -8.67 -4.04 -12.78
C ARG A 51 -8.52 -4.89 -14.04
N ILE A 52 -9.30 -5.97 -14.15
CA ILE A 52 -9.27 -6.86 -15.32
C ILE A 52 -9.67 -6.10 -16.58
N LEU A 53 -10.76 -5.32 -16.54
CA LEU A 53 -11.21 -4.53 -17.68
C LEU A 53 -10.16 -3.52 -18.13
N LYS A 54 -9.48 -2.84 -17.20
CA LYS A 54 -8.38 -1.90 -17.53
C LYS A 54 -7.22 -2.57 -18.28
N GLN A 55 -6.97 -3.86 -18.04
CA GLN A 55 -5.92 -4.63 -18.73
C GLN A 55 -6.39 -5.20 -20.08
N ARG A 56 -7.66 -5.58 -20.18
CA ARG A 56 -8.21 -6.25 -21.38
C ARG A 56 -8.64 -5.26 -22.46
N LEU A 57 -9.04 -4.07 -22.08
CA LEU A 57 -9.44 -3.02 -23.02
C LEU A 57 -8.22 -2.19 -23.44
N LYS A 58 -8.27 -1.66 -24.66
CA LYS A 58 -7.25 -0.71 -25.16
C LYS A 58 -7.39 0.61 -24.40
N VAL A 59 -6.35 0.99 -23.66
CA VAL A 59 -6.33 2.23 -22.87
C VAL A 59 -5.78 3.38 -23.71
N PRO A 60 -6.49 4.53 -23.81
CA PRO A 60 -6.00 5.71 -24.51
C PRO A 60 -4.65 6.23 -23.95
N PRO A 61 -3.79 6.87 -24.77
CA PRO A 61 -2.46 7.30 -24.35
C PRO A 61 -2.48 8.25 -23.15
N ALA A 62 -3.42 9.21 -23.10
CA ALA A 62 -3.59 10.14 -21.99
C ALA A 62 -3.87 9.45 -20.64
N LEU A 63 -4.46 8.25 -20.65
CA LEU A 63 -4.66 7.43 -19.45
C LEU A 63 -3.50 6.45 -19.23
N ASN A 64 -2.87 5.99 -20.30
CA ASN A 64 -1.79 5.02 -20.21
C ASN A 64 -0.49 5.63 -19.66
N GLN A 65 -0.29 6.93 -19.78
CA GLN A 65 0.87 7.61 -19.17
C GLN A 65 0.99 7.36 -17.66
N PHE A 66 -0.13 7.20 -16.95
CA PHE A 66 -0.16 6.90 -15.51
C PHE A 66 0.26 5.48 -15.14
N THR A 67 0.48 4.59 -16.12
CA THR A 67 1.06 3.26 -15.86
C THR A 67 2.58 3.29 -15.77
N LYS A 68 3.21 4.32 -16.35
CA LYS A 68 4.66 4.54 -16.32
C LYS A 68 4.99 5.41 -15.12
N THR A 69 5.28 4.78 -13.98
CA THR A 69 5.62 5.47 -12.73
C THR A 69 7.13 5.60 -12.55
N LEU A 70 7.55 6.54 -11.70
CA LEU A 70 8.92 6.65 -11.24
C LEU A 70 9.37 5.35 -10.54
N ASP A 71 10.66 5.01 -10.63
CA ASP A 71 11.21 3.83 -9.96
C ASP A 71 11.22 4.01 -8.44
N LYS A 72 11.25 2.89 -7.71
CA LYS A 72 11.16 2.90 -6.25
C LYS A 72 12.32 3.65 -5.59
N ASN A 73 13.52 3.58 -6.16
CA ASN A 73 14.71 4.19 -5.58
C ASN A 73 14.62 5.72 -5.68
N LEU A 74 14.34 6.23 -6.87
CA LEU A 74 14.18 7.66 -7.09
C LEU A 74 12.97 8.23 -6.35
N ALA A 75 11.84 7.51 -6.30
CA ALA A 75 10.69 7.91 -5.50
C ALA A 75 11.03 8.06 -4.01
N THR A 76 11.83 7.15 -3.45
CA THR A 76 12.25 7.22 -2.05
C THR A 76 13.11 8.46 -1.79
N SER A 77 14.04 8.77 -2.68
CA SER A 77 14.87 9.98 -2.59
C SER A 77 14.04 11.26 -2.71
N LEU A 78 13.08 11.30 -3.63
CA LEU A 78 12.16 12.41 -3.79
C LEU A 78 11.33 12.64 -2.52
N PHE A 79 10.75 11.59 -1.94
CA PHE A 79 9.95 11.72 -0.72
C PHE A 79 10.78 12.19 0.49
N LYS A 80 12.06 11.79 0.60
CA LYS A 80 12.97 12.32 1.63
C LYS A 80 13.19 13.82 1.49
N MET A 81 13.36 14.31 0.26
CA MET A 81 13.49 15.75 -0.01
C MET A 81 12.19 16.49 0.34
N LEU A 82 11.03 15.97 -0.10
CA LEU A 82 9.72 16.58 0.16
C LEU A 82 9.38 16.62 1.66
N LEU A 83 9.89 15.67 2.45
CA LEU A 83 9.69 15.65 3.91
C LEU A 83 10.25 16.90 4.60
N LYS A 84 11.38 17.44 4.11
CA LYS A 84 11.96 18.69 4.63
C LYS A 84 11.05 19.90 4.41
N TYR A 85 10.27 19.89 3.33
CA TYR A 85 9.39 20.98 2.91
C TYR A 85 7.91 20.68 3.17
N ARG A 86 7.62 19.75 4.11
CA ARG A 86 6.26 19.35 4.45
C ARG A 86 5.48 20.57 5.01
N PRO A 87 4.24 20.81 4.55
CA PRO A 87 3.36 21.82 5.13
C PRO A 87 3.06 21.55 6.62
N GLU A 88 2.72 22.62 7.35
CA GLU A 88 2.39 22.53 8.77
C GLU A 88 1.10 21.74 9.02
N ASP A 89 1.13 20.91 10.07
CA ASP A 89 -0.08 20.31 10.62
C ASP A 89 -0.90 21.36 11.39
N LYS A 90 -2.19 21.11 11.60
CA LYS A 90 -3.10 22.07 12.27
C LYS A 90 -2.58 22.49 13.66
N ALA A 91 -2.04 21.54 14.44
CA ALA A 91 -1.47 21.82 15.75
C ALA A 91 -0.22 22.71 15.66
N ALA A 92 0.72 22.38 14.77
CA ALA A 92 1.94 23.16 14.56
C ALA A 92 1.63 24.59 14.08
N LYS A 93 0.62 24.76 13.21
CA LYS A 93 0.16 26.08 12.77
C LYS A 93 -0.39 26.90 13.94
N ASN A 94 -1.20 26.29 14.80
CA ASN A 94 -1.76 26.96 15.97
C ASN A 94 -0.66 27.37 16.95
N GLU A 95 0.27 26.47 17.26
CA GLU A 95 1.42 26.74 18.14
C GLU A 95 2.28 27.89 17.59
N ARG A 96 2.54 27.90 16.27
CA ARG A 96 3.27 29.00 15.61
C ARG A 96 2.53 30.33 15.74
N LEU A 97 1.22 30.34 15.54
CA LEU A 97 0.41 31.56 15.68
C LEU A 97 0.39 32.08 17.12
N LEU A 98 0.25 31.19 18.11
CA LEU A 98 0.30 31.55 19.53
C LEU A 98 1.67 32.12 19.92
N LYS A 99 2.77 31.44 19.54
CA LYS A 99 4.13 31.91 19.80
C LYS A 99 4.40 33.27 19.16
N ARG A 100 3.89 33.49 17.94
CA ARG A 100 4.00 34.78 17.25
C ARG A 100 3.23 35.87 17.97
N ALA A 101 1.99 35.62 18.36
CA ALA A 101 1.17 36.59 19.10
C ALA A 101 1.80 36.96 20.46
N GLN A 102 2.37 35.99 21.18
CA GLN A 102 3.11 36.23 22.42
C GLN A 102 4.34 37.12 22.18
N ALA A 103 5.17 36.79 21.19
CA ALA A 103 6.38 37.55 20.87
C ALA A 103 6.07 39.00 20.43
N GLU A 104 4.98 39.20 19.67
CA GLU A 104 4.48 40.53 19.29
C GLU A 104 3.97 41.30 20.51
N SER A 105 3.26 40.64 21.46
CA SER A 105 2.81 41.29 22.71
C SER A 105 3.95 41.70 23.63
N GLU A 106 5.07 40.97 23.61
CA GLU A 106 6.30 41.29 24.36
C GLU A 106 7.17 42.37 23.68
N GLY A 107 6.72 42.94 22.55
CA GLY A 107 7.40 44.03 21.85
C GLY A 107 8.67 43.61 21.09
N LYS A 108 8.92 42.30 20.90
CA LYS A 108 10.06 41.81 20.11
C LYS A 108 9.71 41.86 18.62
N THR A 109 10.59 42.42 17.80
CA THR A 109 10.42 42.45 16.34
C THR A 109 10.58 41.04 15.75
N VAL A 110 9.47 40.45 15.29
CA VAL A 110 9.45 39.10 14.74
C VAL A 110 9.82 39.13 13.24
N GLU A 111 11.11 39.06 12.90
CA GLU A 111 11.54 38.75 11.53
C GLU A 111 11.27 37.26 11.21
N ALA A 112 10.05 36.96 10.78
CA ALA A 112 9.71 35.62 10.32
C ALA A 112 10.11 35.45 8.84
N LYS A 113 11.14 34.65 8.57
CA LYS A 113 11.47 34.20 7.21
C LYS A 113 10.26 33.46 6.60
N LYS A 114 9.91 33.79 5.35
CA LYS A 114 8.79 33.17 4.63
C LYS A 114 8.99 31.65 4.56
N PRO A 115 8.06 30.83 5.08
CA PRO A 115 8.20 29.37 5.02
C PRO A 115 8.21 28.88 3.58
N ILE A 116 9.25 28.11 3.23
CA ILE A 116 9.33 27.39 1.96
C ILE A 116 8.68 26.03 2.19
N VAL A 117 7.57 25.78 1.49
CA VAL A 117 6.78 24.55 1.63
C VAL A 117 6.34 24.04 0.27
N VAL A 118 6.14 22.73 0.17
CA VAL A 118 5.53 22.11 -1.01
C VAL A 118 4.11 22.64 -1.17
N LYS A 119 3.80 23.15 -2.37
CA LYS A 119 2.45 23.59 -2.72
C LYS A 119 1.59 22.37 -3.07
N TYR A 120 0.33 22.38 -2.66
CA TYR A 120 -0.61 21.28 -2.86
C TYR A 120 -2.01 21.80 -3.18
N GLY A 121 -2.87 20.90 -3.67
CA GLY A 121 -4.24 21.19 -4.10
C GLY A 121 -4.33 21.37 -5.61
N LEU A 122 -5.38 20.81 -6.23
CA LEU A 122 -5.53 20.77 -7.68
C LEU A 122 -5.46 22.17 -8.28
N ASN A 123 -6.34 23.07 -7.84
CA ASN A 123 -6.44 24.43 -8.39
C ASN A 123 -5.18 25.28 -8.15
N HIS A 124 -4.50 25.08 -7.03
CA HIS A 124 -3.31 25.85 -6.69
C HIS A 124 -2.11 25.39 -7.52
N VAL A 125 -1.95 24.08 -7.71
CA VAL A 125 -0.86 23.54 -8.53
C VAL A 125 -1.08 23.87 -10.00
N THR A 126 -2.31 23.77 -10.52
CA THR A 126 -2.62 24.15 -11.91
C THR A 126 -2.31 25.62 -12.15
N TYR A 127 -2.75 26.52 -11.27
CA TYR A 127 -2.44 27.94 -11.36
C TYR A 127 -0.92 28.20 -11.40
N LEU A 128 -0.15 27.57 -10.52
CA LEU A 128 1.32 27.75 -10.50
C LEU A 128 2.01 27.23 -11.77
N ILE A 129 1.46 26.21 -12.42
CA ILE A 129 1.96 25.71 -13.71
C ILE A 129 1.65 26.73 -14.83
N GLU A 130 0.50 27.40 -14.76
CA GLU A 130 0.07 28.41 -15.74
C GLU A 130 0.79 29.76 -15.57
N GLN A 131 1.29 30.09 -14.37
CA GLN A 131 2.03 31.34 -14.09
C GLN A 131 3.51 31.29 -14.51
N ASN A 132 3.93 30.21 -15.18
CA ASN A 132 5.33 29.93 -15.47
C ASN A 132 5.78 30.53 -16.81
#